data_AF-A0AAN8APZ6-F1
#
_entry.id   AF-A0AAN8APZ6-F1
#
_cell.length_a   1.000
_cell.length_b   1.000
_cell.length_c   1.000
_cell.angle_alpha   90.00
_cell.angle_beta   90.00
_cell.angle_gamma   90.00
#
_symmetry.space_group_name_H-M   'P 1'
#
loop_
_entity.id
_entity.type
_entity.pdbx_description
1 polymer ?
#
loop_
_entity_poly.entity_id
_entity_poly.type
_entity_poly.pdbx_seq_one_letter_code
_entity_poly.pdbx_strand_id
1 'polypeptide(L)'
;MKLNKRLNDCAKTLNDGRLLNVLSGGDVIAQELKYHAACLTSLYNRERAYLRNIEKSEQSQQWDVHPLAFSELVTYIVETAIFRLADMVYLCKQRLEKLGMLTPPD
;
A
#
# COMPACT_ATOMS: atom_id res chain seq x y z
N MET A 1 -3.80 27.00 -27.35
CA MET A 1 -4.45 25.72 -26.99
C MET A 1 -3.95 25.02 -25.71
N LYS A 2 -3.20 25.66 -24.80
CA LYS A 2 -2.74 25.02 -23.53
C LYS A 2 -3.88 24.69 -22.54
N LEU A 3 -4.95 25.48 -22.55
CA LEU A 3 -6.08 25.33 -21.63
C LEU A 3 -6.90 24.06 -21.88
N ASN A 4 -7.24 23.75 -23.14
CA ASN A 4 -7.99 22.53 -23.46
C ASN A 4 -7.22 21.27 -23.11
N LYS A 5 -5.91 21.28 -23.34
CA LYS A 5 -5.05 20.16 -22.92
C LYS A 5 -5.19 19.93 -21.42
N ARG A 6 -5.04 20.97 -20.60
CA ARG A 6 -5.15 20.86 -19.15
C ARG A 6 -6.53 20.38 -18.70
N LEU A 7 -7.59 20.85 -19.35
CA LEU A 7 -8.96 20.40 -19.06
C LEU A 7 -9.21 18.96 -19.43
N ASN A 8 -8.68 18.51 -20.57
CA ASN A 8 -8.76 17.13 -20.99
C ASN A 8 -8.01 16.23 -20.00
N ASP A 9 -6.83 16.66 -19.55
CA ASP A 9 -6.06 15.98 -18.52
C ASP A 9 -6.87 15.88 -17.21
N CYS A 10 -7.42 16.98 -16.71
CA CYS A 10 -8.25 16.97 -15.49
C CYS A 10 -9.49 16.07 -15.63
N ALA A 11 -10.15 16.11 -16.79
CA ALA A 11 -11.34 15.30 -17.06
C ALA A 11 -10.99 13.80 -17.10
N LYS A 12 -9.84 13.44 -17.67
CA LYS A 12 -9.32 12.06 -17.64
C LYS A 12 -8.96 11.62 -16.23
N THR A 13 -8.21 12.44 -15.49
CA THR A 13 -7.81 12.14 -14.11
C THR A 13 -9.03 11.95 -13.20
N LEU A 14 -10.08 12.75 -13.39
CA LEU A 14 -11.34 12.64 -12.63
C LEU A 14 -12.35 11.63 -13.20
N ASN A 15 -12.04 11.00 -14.33
CA ASN A 15 -12.94 10.17 -15.13
C ASN A 15 -14.32 10.84 -15.37
N ASP A 16 -14.32 12.14 -15.65
CA ASP A 16 -15.53 12.93 -15.88
C ASP A 16 -16.01 12.77 -17.33
N GLY A 17 -16.77 11.70 -17.58
CA GLY A 17 -17.28 11.36 -18.91
C GLY A 17 -18.13 12.46 -19.56
N ARG A 18 -18.84 13.25 -18.76
CA ARG A 18 -19.65 14.37 -19.27
C ARG A 18 -18.76 15.47 -19.83
N LEU A 19 -17.72 15.84 -19.08
CA LEU A 19 -16.75 16.84 -19.53
C LEU A 19 -15.93 16.34 -20.72
N LEU A 20 -15.53 15.06 -20.73
CA LEU A 20 -14.82 14.45 -21.86
C LEU A 20 -15.63 14.47 -23.16
N ASN A 21 -16.93 14.19 -23.09
CA ASN A 21 -17.80 14.24 -24.27
C ASN A 21 -17.92 15.65 -24.83
N VAL A 22 -18.04 16.68 -23.98
CA VAL A 22 -18.06 18.08 -24.43
C VAL A 22 -16.73 18.45 -25.10
N LEU A 23 -15.60 18.06 -24.49
CA LEU A 23 -14.25 18.31 -25.03
C LEU A 23 -13.95 17.54 -26.32
N SER A 24 -14.59 16.40 -26.57
CA SER A 24 -14.43 15.63 -27.82
C SER A 24 -15.02 16.33 -29.04
N GLY A 25 -15.97 17.25 -28.83
CA GLY A 25 -16.59 18.01 -29.91
C GLY A 25 -15.71 19.12 -30.49
N GLY A 26 -14.50 19.34 -29.98
CA GLY A 26 -13.55 20.34 -30.50
C GLY A 26 -12.97 21.27 -29.43
N ASP A 27 -12.20 22.27 -29.88
CA ASP A 27 -11.67 23.31 -28.99
C ASP A 27 -12.85 24.08 -28.37
N VAL A 28 -12.87 24.19 -27.05
CA VAL A 28 -13.94 24.87 -26.31
C VAL A 28 -14.01 26.36 -26.64
N ILE A 29 -12.89 26.98 -27.03
CA ILE A 29 -12.83 28.34 -27.57
C ILE A 29 -13.45 28.38 -28.97
N ALA A 30 -13.23 27.35 -29.79
CA ALA A 30 -13.87 27.23 -31.12
C ALA A 30 -15.36 26.85 -31.04
N GLN A 31 -15.80 26.31 -29.91
CA GLN A 31 -17.22 26.06 -29.58
C GLN A 31 -17.90 27.28 -28.91
N GLU A 32 -17.21 28.42 -28.80
CA GLU A 32 -17.67 29.64 -28.10
C GLU A 32 -18.10 29.45 -26.64
N LEU A 33 -17.73 28.32 -26.03
CA LEU A 33 -18.01 28.02 -24.64
C LEU A 33 -17.06 28.85 -23.77
N LYS A 34 -17.57 29.98 -23.26
CA LYS A 34 -16.84 30.82 -22.30
C LYS A 34 -16.65 30.04 -20.99
N TYR A 35 -15.40 29.86 -20.57
CA TYR A 35 -15.11 29.27 -19.27
C TYR A 35 -15.48 30.25 -18.16
N HIS A 36 -16.37 29.82 -17.26
CA HIS A 36 -16.51 30.49 -15.98
C HIS A 36 -15.28 30.20 -15.12
N ALA A 37 -14.57 31.24 -14.68
CA ALA A 37 -13.37 31.11 -13.85
C ALA A 37 -13.63 30.25 -12.60
N ALA A 38 -14.79 30.42 -11.97
CA ALA A 38 -15.20 29.64 -10.79
C ALA A 38 -15.31 28.14 -11.09
N CYS A 39 -15.85 27.74 -12.25
CA CYS A 39 -15.96 26.34 -12.65
C CYS A 39 -14.57 25.72 -12.89
N LEU A 40 -13.66 26.47 -13.51
CA LEU A 40 -12.30 26.02 -13.75
C LEU A 40 -11.53 25.80 -12.44
N THR A 41 -11.62 26.75 -11.51
CA THR A 41 -11.01 26.64 -10.18
C THR A 41 -11.57 25.45 -9.42
N SER A 42 -12.90 25.24 -9.46
CA SER A 42 -13.55 24.10 -8.83
C SER A 42 -13.04 22.76 -9.39
N LEU A 43 -12.90 22.66 -10.72
CA LEU A 43 -12.38 21.46 -11.38
C LEU A 43 -10.94 21.15 -10.94
N TYR A 44 -10.06 22.15 -10.94
CA TYR A 44 -8.67 21.96 -10.50
C TYR A 44 -8.57 21.61 -9.01
N ASN A 45 -9.44 22.18 -8.18
CA ASN A 45 -9.50 21.81 -6.76
C ASN A 45 -9.92 20.36 -6.58
N ARG A 46 -10.91 19.91 -7.34
CA ARG A 46 -11.40 18.53 -7.31
C ARG A 46 -10.33 17.54 -7.75
N GLU A 47 -9.61 17.82 -8.84
CA GLU A 47 -8.49 16.99 -9.30
C GLU A 47 -7.38 16.90 -8.24
N ARG A 48 -6.99 18.03 -7.63
CA ARG A 48 -5.99 18.03 -6.54
C ARG A 48 -6.45 17.23 -5.33
N ALA A 49 -7.73 17.29 -4.98
CA ALA A 49 -8.27 16.49 -3.88
C ALA A 49 -8.25 14.99 -4.22
N TYR A 50 -8.60 14.63 -5.45
CA TYR A 50 -8.58 13.25 -5.93
C TYR A 50 -7.18 12.65 -5.90
N LEU A 51 -6.18 13.36 -6.44
CA LEU A 51 -4.78 12.90 -6.45
C LEU A 51 -4.24 12.65 -5.03
N ARG A 52 -4.52 13.57 -4.09
CA ARG A 52 -4.13 13.39 -2.68
C ARG A 52 -4.77 12.17 -2.03
N ASN A 53 -5.98 11.80 -2.44
CA ASN A 53 -6.65 10.62 -1.90
C ASN A 53 -6.06 9.32 -2.46
N ILE A 54 -5.65 9.32 -3.74
CA ILE A 54 -4.91 8.19 -4.34
C ILE A 54 -3.59 7.97 -3.60
N GLU A 55 -2.79 9.03 -3.43
CA GLU A 55 -1.49 8.95 -2.74
C GLU A 55 -1.65 8.38 -1.32
N LYS A 56 -2.69 8.80 -0.59
CA LYS A 56 -2.99 8.26 0.75
C LYS A 56 -3.39 6.78 0.70
N SER A 57 -4.18 6.37 -0.28
CA SER A 57 -4.61 4.97 -0.45
C SER A 57 -3.44 4.06 -0.78
N GLU A 58 -2.54 4.50 -1.66
CA GLU A 58 -1.32 3.76 -2.01
C GLU A 58 -0.38 3.64 -0.80
N GLN A 59 -0.26 4.71 -0.01
CA GLN A 59 0.55 4.70 1.19
C GLN A 59 -0.02 3.79 2.30
N SER A 60 -1.34 3.69 2.44
CA SER A 60 -1.96 2.72 3.36
C SER A 60 -1.73 1.27 2.92
N GLN A 61 -1.81 0.97 1.61
CA GLN A 61 -1.57 -0.38 1.10
C GLN A 61 -0.12 -0.84 1.30
N GLN A 62 0.84 0.08 1.23
CA GLN A 62 2.24 -0.22 1.53
C GLN A 62 2.45 -0.61 3.01
N TRP A 63 1.69 -0.01 3.92
CA TRP A 63 1.80 -0.28 5.35
C TRP A 63 1.15 -1.61 5.76
N ASP A 64 0.23 -2.16 4.97
CA ASP A 64 -0.47 -3.41 5.32
C ASP A 64 0.38 -4.68 5.11
N VAL A 65 1.43 -4.62 4.28
CA VAL A 65 2.31 -5.78 4.02
C VAL A 65 3.34 -6.00 5.14
N HIS A 66 3.74 -4.92 5.83
CA HIS A 66 4.76 -4.96 6.87
C HIS A 66 4.34 -5.74 8.13
N PRO A 67 3.12 -5.57 8.69
CA PRO A 67 2.64 -6.34 9.83
C PRO A 67 2.56 -7.84 9.57
N LEU A 68 2.15 -8.25 8.37
CA LEU A 68 2.05 -9.66 8.00
C LEU A 68 3.44 -10.32 7.96
N ALA A 69 4.38 -9.73 7.22
CA ALA A 69 5.76 -10.22 7.15
C ALA A 69 6.45 -10.24 8.53
N PHE A 70 6.18 -9.22 9.37
CA PHE A 70 6.69 -9.19 10.73
C PHE A 70 6.14 -10.33 11.59
N SER A 71 4.84 -10.62 11.49
CA SER A 71 4.21 -11.71 12.25
C SER A 71 4.75 -13.09 11.86
N GLU A 72 5.00 -13.32 10.58
CA GLU A 72 5.60 -14.57 10.08
C GLU A 72 7.04 -14.73 10.58
N LEU A 73 7.86 -13.67 10.53
CA LEU A 73 9.24 -13.70 11.04
C LEU A 73 9.29 -13.97 12.54
N VAL A 74 8.43 -13.32 13.33
CA VAL A 74 8.35 -13.57 14.77
C VAL A 74 7.95 -15.01 15.05
N THR A 75 6.96 -15.53 14.32
CA THR A 75 6.52 -16.94 14.43
C THR A 75 7.66 -17.90 14.11
N TYR A 76 8.37 -17.68 13.01
CA TYR A 76 9.53 -18.47 12.61
C TYR A 76 10.64 -18.47 13.67
N ILE A 77 10.97 -17.30 14.24
CA ILE A 77 11.99 -17.20 15.30
C ILE A 77 11.55 -17.95 16.55
N VAL A 78 10.28 -17.81 16.96
CA VAL A 78 9.74 -18.50 18.13
C VAL A 78 9.78 -20.01 17.93
N GLU A 79 9.31 -20.51 16.79
CA GLU A 79 9.29 -21.94 16.47
C GLU A 79 10.71 -22.53 16.38
N THR A 80 11.65 -21.80 15.77
CA THR A 80 13.04 -22.28 15.62
C THR A 80 13.89 -22.13 16.88
N ALA A 81 13.63 -21.13 17.73
CA ALA A 81 14.35 -20.91 18.98
C ALA A 81 13.88 -21.86 20.09
N ILE A 82 12.59 -22.23 20.11
CA ILE A 82 12.05 -23.25 21.03
C ILE A 82 12.71 -24.61 20.76
N PHE A 83 12.99 -24.94 19.49
CA PHE A 83 13.71 -26.16 19.12
C PHE A 83 15.11 -26.21 19.74
N ARG A 84 15.85 -25.08 19.74
CA ARG A 84 17.22 -25.02 20.28
C ARG A 84 17.33 -25.26 21.78
N LEU A 85 16.35 -24.81 22.59
CA LEU A 85 16.43 -24.99 24.04
C LEU A 85 16.07 -26.42 24.45
N ALA A 86 15.04 -27.01 23.82
CA ALA A 86 14.66 -28.39 24.05
C ALA A 86 15.77 -29.37 23.60
N ASP A 87 16.38 -29.11 22.45
CA ASP A 87 17.53 -29.87 21.95
C ASP A 87 18.75 -29.74 22.86
N MET A 88 19.04 -28.53 23.36
CA MET A 88 20.12 -28.31 24.32
C MET A 88 19.88 -29.10 25.61
N VAL A 89 18.66 -29.08 26.16
CA VAL A 89 18.31 -29.86 27.36
C VAL A 89 18.42 -31.36 27.08
N TYR A 90 17.98 -31.84 25.92
CA TYR A 90 18.11 -33.24 25.51
C TYR A 90 19.57 -33.67 25.39
N LEU A 91 20.40 -32.88 24.69
CA LEU A 91 21.83 -33.14 24.51
C LEU A 91 22.58 -33.07 25.85
N CYS A 92 22.20 -32.15 26.74
CA CYS A 92 22.73 -32.09 28.10
C CYS A 92 22.38 -33.34 28.90
N LYS A 93 21.12 -33.80 28.90
CA LYS A 93 20.71 -35.04 29.57
C LYS A 93 21.47 -36.25 29.03
N GLN A 94 21.55 -36.39 27.71
CA GLN A 94 22.27 -37.47 27.04
C GLN A 94 23.78 -37.47 27.38
N ARG A 95 24.40 -36.29 27.51
CA ARG A 95 25.78 -36.13 27.97
C ARG A 95 25.94 -36.53 29.43
N LEU A 96 25.02 -36.14 30.30
CA LEU A 96 25.05 -36.47 31.72
C LEU A 96 24.89 -37.98 31.97
N GLU A 97 24.00 -38.64 31.22
CA GLU A 97 23.83 -40.11 31.24
C GLU A 97 25.11 -40.83 30.80
N LYS A 98 25.73 -40.39 29.69
CA LYS A 98 27.00 -40.96 29.20
C LYS A 98 28.16 -40.80 30.17
N LEU A 99 28.12 -39.78 31.03
CA LEU A 99 29.13 -39.53 32.06
C LEU A 99 28.79 -40.22 33.40
N GLY A 100 27.69 -40.97 33.48
CA GLY A 100 27.24 -41.65 34.70
C GLY A 100 26.69 -40.71 35.78
N MET A 101 26.34 -39.47 35.41
CA MET A 101 25.85 -38.42 36.32
C MET A 101 24.31 -38.30 36.36
N LEU A 102 23.60 -39.11 35.57
CA LEU A 102 22.16 -39.33 35.68
C LEU A 102 21.91 -40.84 35.73
N THR A 103 21.40 -41.35 36.86
CA THR A 103 20.80 -42.69 36.96
C THR A 103 19.29 -42.60 36.70
N PRO A 104 18.67 -43.59 36.03
CA PRO A 104 17.22 -43.58 35.81
C PRO A 104 16.49 -43.64 37.17
N PRO A 105 15.31 -43.02 37.29
CA PRO A 105 14.47 -43.25 38.47
C PRO A 105 13.92 -44.68 38.46
N ASP A 106 13.96 -45.33 39.62
CA ASP A 106 13.36 -46.64 39.90
C ASP A 106 11.83 -46.66 39.66
#